data_AF-K0IGF0-F1
#
_entry.id   AF-K0IGF0-F1
#
_cell.length_a   1.000
_cell.length_b   1.000
_cell.length_c   1.000
_cell.angle_alpha   90.00
_cell.angle_beta   90.00
_cell.angle_gamma   90.00
#
_symmetry.space_group_name_H-M   'P 1'
#
loop_
_entity.id
_entity.type
_entity.pdbx_description
1 polymer ?
#
loop_
_entity_poly.entity_id
_entity_poly.type
_entity_poly.pdbx_seq_one_letter_code
_entity_poly.pdbx_strand_id
1 'polypeptide(L)'
;MVEKVRTLGIRIRYLTLDGGFFSIDTMRFLKESGLKKYILHMPSTRKVKKMRLSDGMRFKYRTNHHHHQRRELEQVSFDVVVAYDRTKDYYYLMATNMPSLYKSSTLLKLYNRRWGIETSYRMCNQFLIRTTSKKYIVRLFYYLFACLIYNAWVTYNEQNIPVIVVQMKLSLLWFVLNDNYMLEYA
;
A
#
# COMPACT_ATOMS: atom_id res chain seq x y z
N MET A 1 2.38 14.46 -1.19
CA MET A 1 2.90 13.32 -0.39
C MET A 1 4.32 12.96 -0.78
N VAL A 2 4.62 12.65 -2.05
CA VAL A 2 5.99 12.38 -2.53
C VAL A 2 6.97 13.47 -2.14
N GLU A 3 6.57 14.74 -2.31
CA GLU A 3 7.43 15.87 -1.95
C GLU A 3 7.72 15.92 -0.44
N LYS A 4 6.71 15.68 0.40
CA LYS A 4 6.90 15.57 1.86
C LYS A 4 7.87 14.44 2.25
N VAL A 5 7.85 13.32 1.53
CA VAL A 5 8.80 12.22 1.78
C VAL A 5 10.22 12.62 1.38
N ARG A 6 10.37 13.36 0.28
CA ARG A 6 11.67 13.90 -0.17
C ARG A 6 12.23 14.94 0.81
N THR A 7 11.40 15.82 1.35
CA THR A 7 11.84 16.82 2.34
C THR A 7 12.34 16.17 3.64
N LEU A 8 11.90 14.94 3.94
CA LEU A 8 12.40 14.15 5.06
C LEU A 8 13.72 13.43 4.75
N GLY A 9 14.33 13.64 3.58
CA GLY A 9 15.56 12.97 3.17
C GLY A 9 15.38 11.50 2.79
N ILE A 10 14.14 11.00 2.70
CA ILE A 10 13.87 9.58 2.45
C ILE A 10 13.90 9.32 0.93
N ARG A 11 14.84 8.46 0.51
CA ARG A 11 14.94 8.03 -0.89
C ARG A 11 13.88 6.98 -1.24
N ILE A 12 12.94 7.36 -2.10
CA ILE A 12 11.92 6.45 -2.64
C ILE A 12 12.56 5.50 -3.66
N ARG A 13 12.58 4.19 -3.37
CA ARG A 13 13.12 3.16 -4.28
C ARG A 13 12.19 2.88 -5.47
N TYR A 14 10.90 2.71 -5.18
CA TYR A 14 9.82 2.58 -6.16
C TYR A 14 8.48 2.90 -5.48
N LEU A 15 7.47 3.25 -6.26
CA LEU A 15 6.11 3.53 -5.79
C LEU A 15 5.12 2.48 -6.34
N THR A 16 4.25 1.94 -5.51
CA THR A 16 3.15 1.06 -5.94
C THR A 16 1.80 1.71 -5.66
N LEU A 17 0.89 1.69 -6.61
CA LEU A 17 -0.45 2.27 -6.51
C LEU A 17 -1.51 1.27 -6.95
N ASP A 18 -2.64 1.27 -6.26
CA ASP A 18 -3.78 0.43 -6.57
C ASP A 18 -4.64 1.01 -7.70
N GLY A 19 -5.56 0.20 -8.25
CA GLY A 19 -6.47 0.56 -9.33
C GLY A 19 -7.41 1.72 -8.99
N GLY A 20 -7.69 1.95 -7.71
CA GLY A 20 -8.47 3.12 -7.25
C GLY A 20 -7.77 4.46 -7.50
N PHE A 21 -6.45 4.45 -7.73
CA PHE A 21 -5.68 5.65 -8.08
C PHE A 21 -5.54 5.85 -9.59
N PHE A 22 -6.18 5.02 -10.42
CA PHE A 22 -6.11 5.12 -11.86
C PHE A 22 -6.93 6.32 -12.38
N SER A 23 -6.29 7.48 -12.53
CA SER A 23 -6.87 8.71 -13.05
C SER A 23 -5.87 9.50 -13.90
N ILE A 24 -6.37 10.38 -14.78
CA ILE A 24 -5.52 11.23 -15.64
C ILE A 24 -4.58 12.08 -14.78
N ASP A 25 -5.08 12.64 -13.67
CA ASP A 25 -4.27 13.45 -12.75
C ASP A 25 -3.16 12.65 -12.08
N THR A 26 -3.45 11.42 -11.61
CA THR A 26 -2.41 10.54 -11.04
C THR A 26 -1.34 10.22 -12.09
N MET A 27 -1.76 9.93 -13.33
CA MET A 27 -0.83 9.60 -14.41
C MET A 27 0.06 10.80 -14.79
N ARG A 28 -0.53 12.00 -14.87
CA ARG A 28 0.23 13.24 -15.08
C ARG A 28 1.21 13.49 -13.94
N PHE A 29 0.74 13.40 -12.71
CA PHE A 29 1.58 13.51 -11.52
C PHE A 29 2.75 12.53 -11.55
N LEU A 30 2.52 11.26 -11.88
CA LEU A 30 3.61 10.27 -11.94
C LEU A 30 4.67 10.64 -12.99
N LYS A 31 4.24 11.15 -14.15
CA LYS A 31 5.14 11.59 -15.22
C LYS A 31 5.96 12.82 -14.82
N GLU A 32 5.33 13.79 -14.15
CA GLU A 32 5.94 15.06 -13.73
C GLU A 32 6.74 14.94 -12.42
N SER A 33 6.42 13.96 -11.57
CA SER A 33 7.02 13.80 -10.24
C SER A 33 8.52 13.52 -10.24
N GLY A 34 9.11 13.14 -11.39
CA GLY A 34 10.50 12.69 -11.47
C GLY A 34 10.76 11.37 -10.74
N LEU A 35 9.73 10.58 -10.45
CA LEU A 35 9.88 9.26 -9.83
C LEU A 35 10.57 8.28 -10.79
N LYS A 36 11.72 7.74 -10.38
CA LYS A 36 12.49 6.82 -11.21
C LYS A 36 11.76 5.51 -11.51
N LYS A 37 10.90 5.04 -10.61
CA LYS A 37 10.24 3.73 -10.70
C LYS A 37 8.85 3.76 -10.05
N TYR A 38 7.82 3.38 -10.79
CA TYR A 38 6.49 3.14 -10.22
C TYR A 38 5.76 1.97 -10.88
N ILE A 39 4.77 1.41 -10.19
CA ILE A 39 3.81 0.42 -10.69
C ILE A 39 2.43 0.88 -10.26
N LEU A 40 1.55 1.19 -11.21
CA LEU A 40 0.15 1.51 -10.98
C LEU A 40 -0.70 0.38 -11.58
N HIS A 41 -1.55 -0.22 -10.77
CA HIS A 41 -2.54 -1.16 -11.30
C HIS A 41 -3.57 -0.42 -12.13
N MET A 42 -3.81 -0.89 -13.35
CA MET A 42 -4.78 -0.34 -14.27
C MET A 42 -6.02 -1.25 -14.31
N PRO A 43 -7.22 -0.73 -14.02
CA PRO A 43 -8.46 -1.48 -14.18
C PRO A 43 -8.68 -1.93 -15.63
N SER A 44 -9.30 -3.10 -15.81
CA SER A 44 -9.61 -3.61 -17.15
C SER A 44 -10.71 -2.77 -17.83
N THR A 45 -10.29 -1.91 -18.76
CA THR A 45 -11.19 -1.06 -19.55
C THR A 45 -11.82 -1.82 -20.72
N ARG A 46 -12.94 -1.33 -21.27
CA ARG A 46 -13.61 -1.95 -22.45
C ARG A 46 -12.64 -2.20 -23.61
N LYS A 47 -11.68 -1.29 -23.83
CA LYS A 47 -10.64 -1.42 -24.85
C LYS A 47 -9.74 -2.63 -24.58
N VAL A 48 -9.30 -2.80 -23.33
CA VAL A 48 -8.39 -3.88 -22.95
C VAL A 48 -9.11 -5.24 -22.88
N LYS A 49 -10.39 -5.26 -22.51
CA LYS A 49 -11.20 -6.49 -22.56
C LYS A 49 -11.32 -7.10 -23.96
N LYS A 50 -11.16 -6.28 -25.01
CA LYS A 50 -11.14 -6.74 -26.41
C LYS A 50 -9.74 -7.18 -26.88
N MET A 51 -8.70 -6.94 -26.10
CA MET A 51 -7.34 -7.34 -26.44
C MET A 51 -7.10 -8.80 -26.04
N ARG A 52 -6.37 -9.53 -26.87
CA ARG A 52 -5.82 -10.85 -26.49
C ARG A 52 -4.60 -10.62 -25.60
N LEU A 53 -4.81 -10.69 -24.29
CA LEU A 53 -3.76 -10.52 -23.29
C LEU A 53 -2.91 -11.79 -23.18
N SER A 54 -1.60 -11.60 -23.08
CA SER A 54 -0.64 -12.66 -22.78
C SER A 54 0.35 -12.19 -21.72
N ASP A 55 0.87 -13.11 -20.91
CA ASP A 55 1.87 -12.77 -19.89
C ASP A 55 3.11 -12.16 -20.55
N GLY A 56 3.61 -11.06 -19.98
CA GLY A 56 4.77 -10.33 -20.52
C GLY A 56 4.44 -9.37 -21.66
N MET A 57 3.21 -9.35 -22.18
CA MET A 57 2.81 -8.39 -23.21
C MET A 57 3.03 -6.96 -22.73
N ARG A 58 3.68 -6.14 -23.56
CA ARG A 58 3.87 -4.70 -23.33
C ARG A 58 3.23 -3.89 -24.44
N PHE A 59 2.48 -2.88 -24.07
CA PHE A 59 1.86 -1.97 -25.05
C PHE A 59 1.71 -0.56 -24.48
N LYS A 60 1.67 0.43 -25.36
CA LYS A 60 1.36 1.81 -24.99
C LYS A 60 -0.14 1.97 -24.85
N TYR A 61 -0.60 2.42 -23.69
CA TYR A 61 -1.97 2.82 -23.47
C TYR A 61 -2.09 4.33 -23.52
N ARG A 62 -3.14 4.83 -24.18
CA ARG A 62 -3.54 6.24 -24.20
C ARG A 62 -4.91 6.35 -23.57
N THR A 63 -5.05 7.27 -22.62
CA THR A 63 -6.34 7.56 -21.99
C THR A 63 -7.29 8.19 -22.99
N ASN A 64 -8.54 7.73 -23.02
CA ASN A 64 -9.59 8.37 -23.81
C ASN A 64 -10.10 9.63 -23.07
N HIS A 65 -10.53 10.64 -23.82
CA HIS A 65 -11.26 11.77 -23.25
C HIS A 65 -12.58 11.29 -22.64
N HIS A 66 -12.86 11.67 -21.40
CA HIS A 66 -14.21 11.62 -20.86
C HIS A 66 -14.82 13.02 -21.00
N HIS A 67 -15.83 13.12 -21.87
CA HIS A 67 -16.47 14.35 -22.38
C HIS A 67 -17.15 15.27 -21.36
N HIS A 68 -17.03 15.06 -20.05
CA HIS A 68 -17.87 15.77 -19.06
C HIS A 68 -17.24 16.96 -18.35
N GLN A 69 -16.01 17.36 -18.67
CA GLN A 69 -15.46 18.60 -18.13
C GLN A 69 -14.73 19.41 -19.20
N ARG A 70 -15.07 20.70 -19.24
CA ARG A 70 -14.69 21.78 -20.17
C ARG A 70 -13.20 22.16 -20.07
N ARG A 71 -12.32 21.19 -19.92
CA ARG A 71 -10.86 21.34 -19.96
C ARG A 71 -10.33 20.39 -21.02
N GLU A 72 -9.53 20.92 -21.95
CA GLU A 72 -8.63 20.12 -22.79
C GLU A 72 -7.65 19.37 -21.89
N LEU A 73 -8.10 18.26 -21.31
CA LEU A 73 -7.21 17.39 -20.55
C LEU A 73 -6.39 16.62 -21.58
N GLU A 74 -5.13 17.05 -21.73
CA GLU A 74 -4.12 16.37 -22.53
C GLU A 74 -4.15 14.86 -22.29
N GLN A 75 -4.15 14.08 -23.37
CA GLN A 75 -4.06 12.63 -23.28
C GLN A 75 -2.72 12.23 -22.67
N VAL A 76 -2.75 11.38 -21.64
CA VAL A 76 -1.54 10.83 -21.05
C VAL A 76 -1.32 9.43 -21.60
N SER A 77 -0.10 9.17 -22.09
CA SER A 77 0.32 7.86 -22.56
C SER A 77 1.33 7.22 -21.61
N PHE A 78 1.20 5.92 -21.38
CA PHE A 78 2.13 5.15 -20.54
C PHE A 78 2.28 3.73 -21.06
N ASP A 79 3.38 3.09 -20.67
CA ASP A 79 3.60 1.68 -20.95
C ASP A 79 2.82 0.82 -19.96
N VAL A 80 2.07 -0.14 -20.50
CA VAL A 80 1.36 -1.17 -19.75
C VAL A 80 2.07 -2.49 -19.95
N VAL A 81 2.39 -3.15 -18.84
CA VAL A 81 2.87 -4.53 -18.83
C VAL A 81 1.76 -5.43 -18.32
N VAL A 82 1.46 -6.47 -19.07
CA VAL A 82 0.54 -7.53 -18.65
C VAL A 82 1.33 -8.55 -17.83
N ALA A 83 0.85 -8.84 -16.62
CA ALA A 83 1.42 -9.86 -15.76
C ALA A 83 0.36 -10.86 -15.34
N TYR A 84 0.60 -12.13 -15.63
CA TYR A 84 -0.31 -13.21 -15.26
C TYR A 84 0.02 -13.75 -13.87
N ASP A 85 -0.97 -13.73 -12.98
CA ASP A 85 -0.90 -14.33 -11.66
C ASP A 85 -1.51 -15.74 -11.71
N ARG A 86 -0.64 -16.74 -11.73
CA ARG A 86 -1.02 -18.16 -11.79
C ARG A 86 -1.82 -18.63 -10.59
N THR A 87 -1.64 -18.00 -9.42
CA THR A 87 -2.32 -18.41 -8.19
C THR A 87 -3.77 -17.92 -8.19
N LYS A 88 -4.03 -16.77 -8.81
CA LYS A 88 -5.37 -16.15 -8.86
C LYS A 88 -6.08 -16.35 -10.19
N ASP A 89 -5.42 -17.00 -11.16
CA ASP A 89 -5.86 -17.08 -12.56
C ASP A 89 -6.32 -15.71 -13.09
N TYR A 90 -5.44 -14.70 -12.94
CA TYR A 90 -5.79 -13.31 -13.20
C TYR A 90 -4.69 -12.53 -13.92
N TYR A 91 -5.08 -11.72 -14.89
CA TYR A 91 -4.19 -10.80 -15.60
C TYR A 91 -4.18 -9.41 -14.96
N TYR A 92 -3.05 -9.05 -14.37
CA TYR A 92 -2.81 -7.68 -13.91
C TYR A 92 -2.29 -6.82 -15.05
N LEU A 93 -2.88 -5.63 -15.19
CA LEU A 93 -2.41 -4.60 -16.11
C LEU A 93 -1.62 -3.58 -15.29
N MET A 94 -0.32 -3.47 -15.55
CA MET A 94 0.58 -2.61 -14.76
C MET A 94 1.06 -1.44 -15.60
N ALA A 95 0.53 -0.26 -15.32
CA ALA A 95 1.05 1.00 -15.82
C ALA A 95 2.38 1.31 -15.12
N THR A 96 3.49 1.37 -15.86
CA THR A 96 4.82 1.50 -15.26
C THR A 96 5.79 2.25 -16.17
N ASN A 97 6.77 2.94 -15.56
CA ASN A 97 7.94 3.48 -16.25
C ASN A 97 9.19 2.59 -16.07
N MET A 98 9.04 1.38 -15.52
CA MET A 98 10.16 0.47 -15.32
C MET A 98 10.65 -0.12 -16.67
N PRO A 99 11.98 -0.18 -16.89
CA PRO A 99 12.57 -0.69 -18.13
C PRO A 99 12.07 -2.07 -18.57
N SER A 100 12.23 -2.37 -19.85
CA SER A 100 11.94 -3.69 -20.47
C SER A 100 12.66 -4.85 -19.80
N LEU A 101 13.81 -4.59 -19.17
CA LEU A 101 14.59 -5.58 -18.43
C LEU A 101 13.81 -6.22 -17.27
N TYR A 102 12.82 -5.54 -16.71
CA TYR A 102 11.96 -6.11 -15.67
C TYR A 102 10.92 -7.06 -16.27
N LYS A 103 11.02 -8.35 -15.95
CA LYS A 103 10.02 -9.36 -16.35
C LYS A 103 8.65 -9.06 -15.69
N SER A 104 7.56 -9.46 -16.34
CA SER A 104 6.19 -9.31 -15.81
C SER A 104 6.05 -9.96 -14.42
N SER A 105 6.64 -11.13 -14.23
CA SER A 105 6.68 -11.82 -12.94
C SER A 105 7.40 -11.03 -11.84
N THR A 106 8.48 -10.32 -12.18
CA THR A 106 9.20 -9.45 -11.22
C THR A 106 8.34 -8.24 -10.85
N LEU A 107 7.68 -7.62 -11.83
CA LEU A 107 6.77 -6.50 -11.58
C LEU A 107 5.59 -6.93 -10.71
N LEU A 108 5.02 -8.11 -10.97
CA LEU A 108 3.97 -8.70 -10.14
C LEU A 108 4.43 -8.98 -8.72
N LYS A 109 5.64 -9.53 -8.53
CA LYS A 109 6.22 -9.71 -7.19
C LYS A 109 6.38 -8.38 -6.45
N LEU A 110 6.90 -7.34 -7.11
CA LEU A 110 7.06 -6.01 -6.53
C LEU A 110 5.70 -5.39 -6.18
N TYR A 111 4.70 -5.55 -7.06
CA TYR A 111 3.34 -5.09 -6.83
C TYR A 111 2.68 -5.82 -5.66
N ASN A 112 2.83 -7.15 -5.57
CA ASN A 112 2.23 -7.96 -4.52
C ASN A 112 2.76 -7.62 -3.12
N ARG A 113 3.97 -7.05 -3.00
CA ARG A 113 4.46 -6.50 -1.72
C ARG A 113 3.57 -5.39 -1.14
N ARG A 114 2.74 -4.73 -1.97
CA ARG A 114 1.70 -3.78 -1.52
C ARG A 114 0.78 -4.38 -0.46
N TRP A 115 0.46 -5.68 -0.55
CA TRP A 115 -0.37 -6.38 0.44
C TRP A 115 0.19 -6.31 1.85
N GLY A 116 1.50 -6.04 2.02
CA GLY A 116 2.09 -5.75 3.32
C GLY A 116 1.38 -4.62 4.06
N ILE A 117 0.88 -3.59 3.36
CA ILE A 117 0.12 -2.50 3.97
C ILE A 117 -1.18 -3.03 4.58
N GLU A 118 -1.96 -3.80 3.82
CA GLU A 118 -3.23 -4.37 4.30
C GLU A 118 -3.00 -5.31 5.50
N THR A 119 -1.95 -6.14 5.43
CA THR A 119 -1.55 -7.02 6.52
C THR A 119 -1.15 -6.22 7.76
N SER A 120 -0.27 -5.23 7.63
CA SER A 120 0.15 -4.38 8.76
C SER A 120 -1.03 -3.61 9.36
N TYR A 121 -1.95 -3.07 8.55
CA TYR A 121 -3.17 -2.45 9.07
C TYR A 121 -4.04 -3.44 9.84
N ARG A 122 -4.21 -4.66 9.32
CA ARG A 122 -4.96 -5.72 10.03
C ARG A 122 -4.33 -6.05 11.37
N MET A 123 -3.00 -6.13 11.44
CA MET A 123 -2.26 -6.41 12.67
C MET A 123 -2.30 -5.23 13.66
N CYS A 124 -2.06 -4.00 13.21
CA CYS A 124 -2.21 -2.79 14.02
C CYS A 124 -3.63 -2.70 14.61
N ASN A 125 -4.66 -3.02 13.82
CA ASN A 125 -6.05 -3.03 14.30
C ASN A 125 -6.30 -4.04 15.41
N GLN A 126 -5.49 -5.10 15.56
CA GLN A 126 -5.61 -6.01 16.70
C GLN A 126 -5.18 -5.32 18.00
N PHE A 127 -4.29 -4.33 17.96
CA PHE A 127 -3.85 -3.54 19.11
C PHE A 127 -4.68 -2.26 19.32
N LEU A 128 -5.61 -1.96 18.41
CA LEU A 128 -6.41 -0.75 18.47
C LEU A 128 -7.41 -0.81 19.64
N ILE A 129 -7.30 0.18 20.52
CA ILE A 129 -8.21 0.36 21.65
C ILE A 129 -9.59 0.75 21.12
N ARG A 130 -10.64 0.03 21.54
CA ARG A 130 -12.03 0.39 21.24
C ARG A 130 -12.43 1.61 22.06
N THR A 131 -12.93 2.64 21.38
CA THR A 131 -13.38 3.87 22.04
C THR A 131 -14.70 4.35 21.44
N THR A 132 -15.54 4.97 22.27
CA THR A 132 -16.77 5.67 21.86
C THR A 132 -16.55 7.17 21.66
N SER A 133 -15.34 7.68 21.95
CA SER A 133 -15.02 9.10 21.83
C SER A 133 -15.07 9.58 20.38
N LYS A 134 -15.79 10.69 20.15
CA LYS A 134 -15.87 11.35 18.84
C LYS A 134 -14.70 12.30 18.58
N LYS A 135 -13.88 12.62 19.59
CA LYS A 135 -12.75 13.56 19.45
C LYS A 135 -11.66 12.95 18.57
N TYR A 136 -11.31 13.64 17.46
CA TYR A 136 -10.29 13.19 16.51
C TYR A 136 -8.93 12.92 17.20
N ILE A 137 -8.49 13.82 18.08
CA ILE A 137 -7.20 13.71 18.79
C ILE A 137 -7.12 12.40 19.59
N VAL A 138 -8.21 12.01 20.25
CA VAL A 138 -8.28 10.76 21.03
C VAL A 138 -8.16 9.53 20.12
N ARG A 139 -8.88 9.52 18.99
CA ARG A 139 -8.82 8.42 18.01
C ARG A 139 -7.44 8.33 17.35
N LEU A 140 -6.81 9.46 17.07
CA LEU A 140 -5.46 9.52 16.52
C LEU A 140 -4.44 8.98 17.54
N PHE A 141 -4.53 9.38 18.80
CA PHE A 141 -3.67 8.87 19.87
C PHE A 141 -3.75 7.34 19.96
N TYR A 142 -4.95 6.77 20.04
CA TYR A 142 -5.11 5.30 20.10
C TYR A 142 -4.57 4.59 18.87
N TYR A 143 -4.71 5.20 17.69
CA TYR A 143 -4.14 4.64 16.47
C TYR A 143 -2.61 4.64 16.51
N LEU A 144 -1.98 5.76 16.89
CA LEU A 144 -0.52 5.86 17.03
C LEU A 144 0.01 4.90 18.11
N PHE A 145 -0.71 4.78 19.22
CA PHE A 145 -0.38 3.84 20.29
C PHE A 145 -0.44 2.37 19.81
N ALA A 146 -1.46 2.01 19.04
CA ALA A 146 -1.56 0.69 18.43
C ALA A 146 -0.41 0.40 17.45
N CYS A 147 0.01 1.40 16.66
CA CYS A 147 1.18 1.28 15.80
C CYS A 147 2.48 1.07 16.60
N LEU A 148 2.63 1.74 17.75
CA LEU A 148 3.79 1.58 18.62
C LEU A 148 3.89 0.16 19.18
N ILE A 149 2.78 -0.38 19.70
CA ILE A 149 2.73 -1.76 20.20
C ILE A 149 3.03 -2.76 19.07
N TYR A 150 2.44 -2.56 17.89
CA TYR A 150 2.74 -3.40 16.72
C TYR A 150 4.23 -3.40 16.36
N ASN A 151 4.88 -2.23 16.34
CA ASN A 151 6.31 -2.14 16.05
C ASN A 151 7.17 -2.82 17.12
N ALA A 152 6.80 -2.70 18.40
CA ALA A 152 7.45 -3.42 19.48
C ALA A 152 7.30 -4.95 19.31
N TRP A 153 6.11 -5.42 18.94
CA TRP A 153 5.83 -6.83 18.65
C TRP A 153 6.69 -7.36 17.48
N VAL A 154 6.81 -6.59 16.40
CA VAL A 154 7.66 -6.96 15.25
C VAL A 154 9.12 -7.05 15.68
N THR A 155 9.63 -6.03 16.39
CA THR A 155 11.02 -5.97 16.86
C THR A 155 11.35 -7.15 17.78
N TYR A 156 10.42 -7.50 18.68
CA TYR A 156 10.59 -8.62 19.60
C TYR A 156 10.65 -9.97 18.86
N ASN A 157 9.79 -10.17 17.85
CA ASN A 157 9.81 -11.39 17.04
C ASN A 157 11.05 -11.49 16.14
N GLU A 158 11.61 -10.36 15.68
CA GLU A 158 12.90 -10.34 14.97
C GLU A 158 14.06 -10.87 15.84
N GLN A 159 13.93 -10.78 17.17
CA GLN A 159 14.91 -11.31 18.13
C GLN A 159 14.75 -12.82 18.42
N ASN A 160 13.99 -13.56 17.60
CA ASN A 160 13.76 -15.01 17.69
C ASN A 160 13.00 -15.51 18.93
N ILE A 161 12.26 -14.66 19.64
CA ILE A 161 11.31 -15.12 20.66
C ILE A 161 9.90 -15.05 20.05
N PRO A 162 9.33 -16.18 19.58
CA PRO A 162 8.04 -16.17 18.91
C PRO A 162 6.94 -15.84 19.92
N VAL A 163 6.42 -14.62 19.85
CA VAL A 163 5.29 -14.15 20.66
C VAL A 163 4.12 -13.89 19.75
N ILE A 164 3.00 -14.54 20.04
CA ILE A 164 1.74 -14.30 19.33
C ILE A 164 1.07 -13.06 19.92
N VAL A 165 0.29 -12.34 19.11
CA VAL A 165 -0.44 -11.12 19.55
C VAL A 165 -1.25 -11.34 20.83
N VAL A 166 -1.88 -12.51 20.99
CA VAL A 166 -2.65 -12.86 22.19
C VAL A 166 -1.74 -12.89 23.43
N GLN A 167 -0.57 -13.49 23.34
CA GLN A 167 0.39 -13.56 24.43
C GLN A 167 0.89 -12.17 24.81
N MET A 168 1.20 -11.30 23.84
CA MET A 168 1.61 -9.92 24.13
C MET A 168 0.49 -9.12 24.83
N LYS A 169 -0.77 -9.32 24.43
CA LYS A 169 -1.92 -8.69 25.10
C LYS A 169 -2.10 -9.19 26.53
N LEU A 170 -1.95 -10.49 26.77
CA LEU A 170 -2.03 -11.06 28.10
C LEU A 170 -0.89 -10.55 28.99
N SER A 171 0.33 -10.41 28.47
CA SER A 171 1.45 -9.81 29.20
C SER A 171 1.18 -8.34 29.56
N LEU A 172 0.63 -7.55 28.63
CA LEU A 172 0.22 -6.17 28.91
C LEU A 172 -0.90 -6.11 29.96
N LEU A 173 -1.89 -7.00 29.88
CA LEU A 173 -2.97 -7.07 30.87
C LEU A 173 -2.44 -7.46 32.25
N TRP A 174 -1.59 -8.49 32.31
CA TRP A 174 -0.98 -8.98 33.55
C TRP A 174 -0.12 -7.90 34.21
N PHE A 175 0.67 -7.16 33.42
CA PHE A 175 1.43 -6.01 33.90
C PHE A 175 0.52 -4.93 34.51
N VAL A 176 -0.55 -4.52 33.81
CA VAL A 176 -1.49 -3.51 34.32
C VAL A 176 -2.22 -3.98 35.58
N LEU A 177 -2.62 -5.25 35.64
CA LEU A 177 -3.31 -5.78 36.82
C LEU A 177 -2.37 -5.84 38.02
N ASN A 178 -1.13 -6.30 37.85
CA ASN A 178 -0.17 -6.40 38.94
C ASN A 178 0.35 -5.05 39.44
N ASP A 179 0.53 -4.06 38.56
CA ASP A 179 0.91 -2.72 39.00
C ASP A 179 -0.20 -2.05 39.83
N ASN A 180 -1.48 -2.34 39.54
CA ASN A 180 -2.60 -1.86 40.36
C ASN A 180 -2.63 -2.55 41.74
N TYR A 181 -2.26 -3.83 41.83
CA TYR A 181 -2.13 -4.53 43.12
C TYR A 181 -0.98 -3.97 43.97
N MET A 182 0.11 -3.47 43.38
CA MET A 182 1.21 -2.90 44.17
C MET A 182 0.92 -1.47 44.68
N LEU A 183 -0.07 -0.78 44.11
CA LEU A 183 -0.52 0.55 44.55
C LEU A 183 -1.66 0.51 45.58
N GLU A 184 -2.44 -0.57 45.65
CA GLU A 184 -3.49 -0.73 46.69
C GLU A 184 -2.95 -1.24 48.04
N TYR A 185 -1.69 -1.69 48.10
CA TYR A 185 -1.02 -2.22 49.30
C TYR A 185 0.16 -1.35 49.80
N ALA A 186 0.28 -0.11 49.32
CA ALA A 186 1.23 0.90 49.78
C ALA A 186 0.49 2.10 50.40
#